data_AF-A0A3P8HSJ3-F1
#
_entry.id   AF-A0A3P8HSJ3-F1
#
_cell.length_a   1.000
_cell.length_b   1.000
_cell.length_c   1.000
_cell.angle_alpha   90.00
_cell.angle_beta   90.00
_cell.angle_gamma   90.00
#
_symmetry.space_group_name_H-M   'P 1'
#
loop_
_entity.id
_entity.type
_entity.pdbx_description
1 polymer ?
#
loop_
_entity_poly.entity_id
_entity_poly.type
_entity_poly.pdbx_seq_one_letter_code
_entity_poly.pdbx_strand_id
1 'polypeptide(L)'
;MTGDFLFTFYIIEKLADLQKQVTQTSKNVINRTQKWRRLSTVPSTDCDVVVIFKTELSEEIVDWLIKIINNRVPQLVIHKQFHRTSRQYALYLTASYRG
;
A
#
# COMPACT_ATOMS: atom_id res chain seq x y z
N MET A 1 40.28 0.03 45.70
CA MET A 1 40.51 -0.62 44.38
C MET A 1 39.29 -1.44 43.93
N THR A 2 38.07 -1.02 44.23
CA THR A 2 36.81 -1.76 43.93
C THR A 2 35.80 -0.94 43.12
N GLY A 3 35.94 0.39 43.08
CA GLY A 3 35.06 1.27 42.31
C GLY A 3 35.25 1.20 40.79
N ASP A 4 36.50 1.05 40.32
CA ASP A 4 36.81 1.03 38.89
C ASP A 4 36.31 -0.23 38.18
N PHE A 5 36.29 -1.37 38.88
CA PHE A 5 35.74 -2.63 38.35
C PHE A 5 34.21 -2.57 38.20
N LEU A 6 33.51 -1.99 39.20
CA LEU A 6 32.06 -1.80 39.13
C LEU A 6 31.66 -0.82 38.03
N PHE A 7 32.45 0.26 37.85
CA PHE A 7 32.22 1.23 36.80
C PHE A 7 32.46 0.63 35.40
N THR A 8 33.53 -0.14 35.25
CA THR A 8 33.84 -0.83 33.98
C THR A 8 32.75 -1.84 33.62
N PHE A 9 32.25 -2.61 34.60
CA PHE A 9 31.16 -3.55 34.37
C PHE A 9 29.86 -2.85 33.95
N TYR A 10 29.51 -1.75 34.61
CA TYR A 10 28.34 -0.93 34.26
C TYR A 10 28.41 -0.38 32.82
N ILE A 11 29.58 0.10 32.40
CA ILE A 11 29.76 0.63 31.04
C ILE A 11 29.62 -0.48 29.98
N ILE A 12 30.16 -1.67 30.24
CA ILE A 12 30.03 -2.82 29.32
C ILE A 12 28.57 -3.25 29.17
N GLU A 13 27.81 -3.30 30.27
CA GLU A 13 26.39 -3.65 30.24
C GLU A 13 25.57 -2.62 29.46
N LYS A 14 25.83 -1.32 29.67
CA LYS A 14 25.19 -0.25 28.89
C LYS A 14 25.54 -0.28 27.41
N LEU A 15 26.79 -0.60 27.06
CA LEU A 15 27.20 -0.75 25.67
C LEU A 15 26.49 -1.92 24.99
N ALA A 16 26.32 -3.06 25.68
CA ALA A 16 25.60 -4.21 25.16
C ALA A 16 24.10 -3.90 24.93
N ASP A 17 23.46 -3.20 25.87
CA ASP A 17 22.08 -2.76 25.72
C ASP A 17 21.88 -1.79 24.55
N LEU A 18 22.80 -0.84 24.38
CA LEU A 18 22.78 0.10 23.25
C LEU A 18 22.94 -0.63 21.92
N GLN A 19 23.86 -1.60 21.81
CA GLN A 19 24.02 -2.41 20.61
C GLN A 19 22.75 -3.19 20.26
N LYS A 20 22.07 -3.74 21.28
CA LYS A 20 20.80 -4.45 21.11
C LYS A 20 19.69 -3.53 20.60
N GLN A 21 19.58 -2.32 21.16
CA GLN A 21 18.59 -1.32 20.74
C GLN A 21 18.85 -0.81 19.32
N VAL A 22 20.11 -0.52 18.97
CA VAL A 22 20.50 -0.10 17.61
C VAL A 22 20.18 -1.20 16.60
N THR A 23 20.57 -2.45 16.88
CA THR A 23 20.33 -3.59 15.99
C THR A 23 18.82 -3.83 15.78
N GLN A 24 18.00 -3.73 16.83
CA GLN A 24 16.56 -3.91 16.72
C GLN A 24 15.89 -2.78 15.92
N THR A 25 16.35 -1.55 16.12
CA THR A 25 15.85 -0.38 15.39
C THR A 25 16.19 -0.48 13.90
N SER A 26 17.42 -0.89 13.56
CA SER A 26 17.83 -1.14 12.17
C SER A 26 16.97 -2.21 11.50
N LYS A 27 16.71 -3.34 12.18
CA LYS A 27 15.83 -4.41 11.67
C LYS A 27 14.41 -3.90 11.39
N ASN A 28 13.86 -3.09 12.31
CA ASN A 28 12.52 -2.53 12.16
C ASN A 28 12.43 -1.52 10.99
N VAL A 29 13.44 -0.68 10.81
CA VAL A 29 13.51 0.28 9.68
C VAL A 29 13.63 -0.46 8.36
N ILE A 30 14.50 -1.47 8.26
CA ILE A 30 14.65 -2.28 7.04
C ILE A 30 13.36 -3.02 6.71
N ASN A 31 12.69 -3.62 7.69
CA ASN A 31 11.39 -4.28 7.49
C ASN A 31 10.30 -3.31 7.02
N ARG A 32 10.24 -2.10 7.59
CA ARG A 32 9.31 -1.07 7.12
C ARG A 32 9.61 -0.69 5.68
N THR A 33 10.86 -0.37 5.35
CA THR A 33 11.26 0.00 3.98
C THR A 33 11.03 -1.13 2.98
N GLN A 34 11.28 -2.39 3.35
CA GLN A 34 10.98 -3.55 2.51
C GLN A 34 9.47 -3.75 2.32
N LYS A 35 8.65 -3.51 3.35
CA LYS A 35 7.18 -3.54 3.24
C LYS A 35 6.68 -2.45 2.29
N TRP A 36 7.24 -1.23 2.36
CA TRP A 36 6.96 -0.14 1.42
C TRP A 36 7.43 -0.45 -0.01
N ARG A 37 8.60 -1.11 -0.19
CA ARG A 37 9.08 -1.59 -1.50
C ARG A 37 8.29 -2.77 -2.07
N ARG A 38 7.63 -3.58 -1.24
CA ARG A 38 6.68 -4.61 -1.72
C ARG A 38 5.32 -4.02 -2.05
N LEU A 39 5.02 -2.83 -1.51
CA LEU A 39 3.86 -2.02 -1.83
C LEU A 39 4.13 -1.01 -2.96
N SER A 40 5.35 -0.94 -3.50
CA SER A 40 5.63 -0.10 -4.67
C SER A 40 4.99 -0.75 -5.88
N THR A 41 3.72 -0.40 -6.07
CA THR A 41 3.07 -0.16 -7.35
C THR A 41 3.47 -1.16 -8.42
N VAL A 42 2.78 -2.30 -8.44
CA VAL A 42 2.54 -2.99 -9.70
C VAL A 42 1.94 -1.93 -10.63
N PRO A 43 2.61 -1.54 -11.73
CA PRO A 43 1.98 -0.67 -12.71
C PRO A 43 0.77 -1.44 -13.20
N SER A 44 -0.44 -0.89 -13.01
CA SER A 44 -1.62 -1.41 -13.69
C SER A 44 -1.42 -1.16 -15.17
N THR A 45 -0.84 -2.12 -15.88
CA THR A 45 -0.48 -2.02 -17.30
C THR A 45 -1.69 -1.77 -18.21
N ASP A 46 -2.91 -1.90 -17.70
CA ASP A 46 -4.14 -1.93 -18.49
C ASP A 46 -5.18 -0.87 -18.08
N CYS A 47 -4.80 0.21 -17.39
CA CYS A 47 -5.73 1.33 -17.19
C CYS A 47 -5.05 2.70 -17.02
N ASP A 48 -5.72 3.76 -17.48
CA ASP A 48 -5.28 5.14 -17.34
C ASP A 48 -5.78 5.77 -16.04
N VAL A 49 -7.01 5.42 -15.62
CA VAL A 49 -7.67 5.99 -14.44
C VAL A 49 -8.31 4.87 -13.63
N VAL A 50 -8.20 4.98 -12.30
CA VAL A 50 -8.93 4.13 -11.36
C VAL A 50 -9.91 4.98 -10.56
N VAL A 51 -11.16 4.56 -10.52
CA VAL A 51 -12.21 5.16 -9.70
C VAL A 51 -12.54 4.23 -8.55
N ILE A 52 -12.42 4.75 -7.33
CA ILE A 52 -12.75 4.06 -6.08
C ILE A 52 -13.82 4.88 -5.36
N PHE A 53 -14.83 4.20 -4.81
CA PHE A 53 -15.93 4.83 -4.10
C PHE A 53 -15.61 4.95 -2.61
N LYS A 54 -15.96 6.07 -1.98
CA LYS A 54 -15.74 6.27 -0.54
C LYS A 54 -16.59 5.35 0.35
N THR A 55 -17.73 4.88 -0.17
CA THR A 55 -18.68 4.04 0.54
C THR A 55 -18.94 2.75 -0.25
N GLU A 56 -19.40 1.70 0.43
CA GLU A 56 -19.90 0.51 -0.25
C GLU A 56 -21.09 0.92 -1.14
N LEU A 57 -20.96 0.73 -2.45
CA LEU A 57 -22.05 0.93 -3.41
C LEU A 57 -22.63 -0.42 -3.80
N SER A 58 -23.95 -0.49 -3.99
CA SER A 58 -24.59 -1.68 -4.54
C SER A 58 -24.13 -1.91 -5.99
N GLU A 59 -24.06 -3.17 -6.39
CA GLU A 59 -23.69 -3.56 -7.75
C GLU A 59 -24.57 -2.88 -8.81
N GLU A 60 -25.87 -2.77 -8.53
CA GLU A 60 -26.86 -2.14 -9.40
C GLU A 60 -26.54 -0.68 -9.73
N ILE A 61 -26.07 0.09 -8.73
CA ILE A 61 -25.68 1.49 -8.91
C ILE A 61 -24.40 1.59 -9.74
N VAL A 62 -23.44 0.70 -9.49
CA VAL A 62 -22.18 0.65 -10.24
C VAL A 62 -22.46 0.31 -11.71
N ASP A 63 -23.32 -0.66 -11.97
CA ASP A 63 -23.70 -1.06 -13.33
C ASP A 63 -24.50 0.03 -14.05
N TRP A 64 -25.39 0.73 -13.34
CA TRP A 64 -26.08 1.92 -13.86
C TRP A 64 -25.09 3.03 -14.28
N LEU A 65 -24.07 3.30 -13.46
CA LEU A 65 -23.05 4.29 -13.77
C LEU A 65 -22.23 3.88 -15.00
N ILE A 66 -21.79 2.62 -15.08
CA ILE A 66 -21.06 2.10 -16.25
C ILE A 66 -21.91 2.27 -17.52
N LYS A 67 -23.19 1.94 -17.46
CA LYS A 67 -24.12 2.10 -18.59
C LYS A 67 -24.21 3.56 -19.05
N ILE A 68 -24.29 4.51 -18.12
CA ILE A 68 -24.32 5.94 -18.47
C ILE A 68 -23.01 6.36 -19.14
N ILE A 69 -21.87 5.96 -18.60
CA ILE A 69 -20.57 6.34 -19.15
C ILE A 69 -20.40 5.76 -20.56
N ASN A 70 -20.69 4.47 -20.76
CA ASN A 70 -20.61 3.83 -22.08
C ASN A 70 -21.53 4.49 -23.11
N ASN A 71 -22.73 4.94 -22.69
CA ASN A 71 -23.63 5.67 -23.59
C ASN A 71 -23.12 7.06 -23.99
N ARG A 72 -22.31 7.71 -23.14
CA ARG A 72 -21.78 9.06 -23.37
C ARG A 72 -20.42 9.04 -24.06
N VAL A 73 -19.58 8.05 -23.75
CA VAL A 73 -18.21 7.91 -24.21
C VAL A 73 -17.95 6.45 -24.60
N PRO A 74 -18.48 5.99 -25.75
CA PRO A 74 -18.41 4.58 -26.16
C PRO A 74 -16.97 4.09 -26.40
N GLN A 75 -16.03 5.00 -26.68
CA GLN A 75 -14.61 4.68 -26.84
C GLN A 75 -13.88 4.39 -25.51
N LEU A 76 -14.52 4.64 -24.36
CA LEU A 76 -13.95 4.39 -23.05
C LEU A 76 -14.20 2.93 -22.64
N VAL A 77 -13.13 2.18 -22.43
CA VAL A 77 -13.18 0.81 -21.94
C VAL A 77 -13.17 0.84 -20.41
N ILE A 78 -14.12 0.13 -19.80
CA ILE A 78 -14.29 0.09 -18.34
C ILE A 78 -14.25 -1.36 -17.87
N HIS A 79 -13.35 -1.66 -16.93
CA HIS A 79 -13.28 -2.94 -16.25
C HIS A 79 -13.73 -2.79 -14.79
N LYS A 80 -14.84 -3.46 -14.43
CA LYS A 80 -15.38 -3.51 -13.07
C LYS A 80 -14.69 -4.61 -12.27
N GLN A 81 -14.14 -4.28 -11.10
CA GLN A 81 -13.56 -5.26 -10.18
C GLN A 81 -14.12 -5.08 -8.77
N PHE A 82 -14.46 -6.19 -8.11
CA PHE A 82 -14.81 -6.20 -6.69
C PHE A 82 -13.60 -6.55 -5.83
N HIS A 83 -13.20 -5.63 -4.95
CA HIS A 83 -12.11 -5.84 -4.01
C HIS A 83 -12.64 -6.44 -2.70
N ARG A 84 -12.36 -7.73 -2.47
CA ARG A 84 -12.81 -8.44 -1.26
C ARG A 84 -12.24 -7.84 0.04
N THR A 85 -11.00 -7.34 0.01
CA THR A 85 -10.33 -6.80 1.20
C THR A 85 -10.97 -5.49 1.69
N SER A 86 -11.36 -4.60 0.76
CA SER A 86 -12.04 -3.34 1.09
C SER A 86 -13.55 -3.39 0.94
N ARG A 87 -14.11 -4.54 0.49
CA ARG A 87 -15.54 -4.77 0.21
C ARG A 87 -16.16 -3.71 -0.72
N GLN A 88 -15.39 -3.23 -1.69
CA GLN A 88 -15.79 -2.15 -2.57
C GLN A 88 -15.54 -2.50 -4.04
N TYR A 89 -16.35 -1.94 -4.91
CA TYR A 89 -16.09 -1.96 -6.35
C TYR A 89 -15.06 -0.88 -6.71
N ALA A 90 -14.22 -1.19 -7.69
CA ALA A 90 -13.36 -0.25 -8.38
C ALA A 90 -13.60 -0.35 -9.89
N LEU A 91 -13.51 0.79 -10.57
CA LEU A 91 -13.59 0.87 -12.02
C LEU A 91 -12.21 1.24 -12.56
N TYR A 92 -11.70 0.41 -13.46
CA TYR A 92 -10.46 0.62 -14.19
C TYR A 92 -10.83 1.11 -15.58
N LEU A 93 -10.42 2.32 -15.93
CA LEU A 93 -10.82 2.99 -17.17
C LEU A 93 -9.61 3.21 -18.08
N THR A 94 -9.80 2.98 -19.37
CA THR A 94 -8.82 3.34 -20.40
C THR A 94 -9.52 3.83 -21.66
N ALA A 95 -8.95 4.84 -22.32
CA ALA A 95 -9.48 5.31 -23.60
C ALA A 95 -8.95 4.40 -24.73
N SER A 96 -9.86 3.76 -25.48
CA SER A 96 -9.44 3.07 -26.70
C SER A 96 -9.17 4.10 -27.80
N TYR A 97 -7.98 4.03 -28.42
CA TYR A 97 -7.57 4.92 -29.50
C TYR A 97 -8.27 4.63 -30.85
N ARG A 98 -9.06 3.56 -30.94
CA ARG A 98 -9.72 3.17 -32.20
C ARG A 98 -10.99 4.00 -32.41
N GLY A 99 -10.81 5.22 -32.90
CA GLY A 99 -11.81 5.99 -33.64
C GLY A 99 -11.75 5.68 -35.13
#